data_AF-A0A7L3UJ25-F1
#
_entry.id   AF-A0A7L3UJ25-F1
#
_cell.length_a   1.000
_cell.length_b   1.000
_cell.length_c   1.000
_cell.angle_alpha   90.00
_cell.angle_beta   90.00
_cell.angle_gamma   90.00
#
_symmetry.space_group_name_H-M   'P 1'
#
loop_
_entity.id
_entity.type
_entity.pdbx_description
1 polymer ?
#
loop_
_entity_poly.entity_id
_entity_poly.type
_entity_poly.pdbx_seq_one_letter_code
_entity_poly.pdbx_strand_id
1 'polypeptide(L)'
;NFCLDWCKQPDVGLPKPDLILFLQLSLEAAAERGNFGNERYENSSFQEKVLQSFYHLMKDKTLNWKTMDASKSVEDLHREIKSVAEETMQEVQNKPLGELWK
;
A
#
# COMPACT_ATOMS: atom_id res chain seq x y z
N ASN A 1 -15.57 -2.68 -17.27
CA ASN A 1 -14.35 -2.71 -16.45
C ASN A 1 -13.26 -1.96 -17.16
N PHE A 2 -12.76 -0.89 -16.55
CA PHE A 2 -11.58 -0.19 -17.04
C PHE A 2 -10.33 -1.00 -16.68
N CYS A 3 -9.31 -1.02 -17.54
CA CYS A 3 -8.05 -1.69 -17.24
C CYS A 3 -7.24 -0.87 -16.22
N LEU A 4 -6.29 -1.52 -15.52
CA LEU A 4 -5.43 -0.82 -14.56
C LEU A 4 -4.69 0.36 -15.19
N ASP A 5 -4.24 0.25 -16.44
CA ASP A 5 -3.56 1.34 -17.14
C ASP A 5 -4.44 2.59 -17.27
N TRP A 6 -5.74 2.39 -17.57
CA TRP A 6 -6.71 3.48 -17.62
C TRP A 6 -6.93 4.09 -16.22
N CYS A 7 -7.04 3.26 -15.19
CA CYS A 7 -7.20 3.72 -13.81
C CYS A 7 -5.98 4.50 -13.29
N LYS A 8 -4.78 4.24 -13.81
CA LYS A 8 -3.54 4.96 -13.41
C LYS A 8 -3.45 6.36 -14.01
N GLN A 9 -4.04 6.59 -15.19
CA GLN A 9 -3.83 7.84 -15.96
C GLN A 9 -4.11 9.13 -15.18
N PRO A 10 -5.16 9.23 -14.35
CA PRO A 10 -5.45 10.46 -13.60
C PRO A 10 -4.35 10.84 -12.59
N ASP A 11 -3.60 9.85 -12.11
CA ASP A 11 -2.57 10.01 -11.07
C ASP A 11 -1.14 10.12 -11.64
N VAL A 12 -0.97 9.96 -12.96
CA VAL A 12 0.32 10.11 -13.62
C VAL A 12 0.85 11.54 -13.41
N GLY A 13 2.09 11.66 -12.95
CA GLY A 13 2.74 12.94 -12.68
C GLY A 13 2.53 13.48 -11.26
N LEU A 14 1.75 12.78 -10.41
CA LEU A 14 1.74 13.09 -8.97
C LEU A 14 3.14 12.95 -8.36
N PRO A 15 3.42 13.62 -7.22
CA PRO A 15 4.59 13.34 -6.41
C PRO A 15 4.80 11.84 -6.16
N LYS A 16 5.92 11.31 -6.64
CA LYS A 16 6.26 9.90 -6.45
C LYS A 16 6.61 9.65 -4.98
N PRO A 17 5.97 8.68 -4.30
CA PRO A 17 6.36 8.31 -2.95
C PRO A 17 7.74 7.65 -2.93
N ASP A 18 8.57 8.03 -1.96
CA ASP A 18 9.87 7.40 -1.69
C ASP A 18 9.73 6.02 -1.03
N LEU A 19 8.60 5.78 -0.37
CA LEU A 19 8.26 4.54 0.33
C LEU A 19 6.75 4.29 0.23
N ILE A 20 6.36 3.07 -0.10
CA ILE A 20 4.97 2.62 -0.01
C ILE A 20 4.92 1.41 0.91
N LEU A 21 4.27 1.57 2.06
CA LEU A 21 4.08 0.51 3.04
C LEU A 21 2.75 -0.20 2.77
N PHE A 22 2.82 -1.49 2.44
CA PHE A 22 1.64 -2.32 2.29
C PHE A 22 1.44 -3.19 3.53
N LEU A 23 0.44 -2.83 4.34
CA LEU A 23 0.08 -3.56 5.54
C LEU A 23 -0.76 -4.78 5.17
N GLN A 24 -0.11 -5.93 5.10
CA GLN A 24 -0.76 -7.19 4.72
C GLN A 24 -1.44 -7.82 5.92
N LEU A 25 -2.75 -8.06 5.79
CA LEU A 25 -3.55 -8.80 6.75
C LEU A 25 -4.44 -9.79 5.99
N SER A 26 -4.73 -10.95 6.60
CA SER A 26 -5.72 -11.86 6.04
C SER A 26 -7.12 -11.23 6.13
N LEU A 27 -8.03 -11.62 5.23
CA LEU A 27 -9.40 -11.07 5.24
C LEU A 27 -10.15 -11.48 6.51
N GLU A 28 -9.86 -12.67 7.03
CA GLU A 28 -10.42 -13.21 8.27
C GLU A 28 -9.99 -12.34 9.46
N ALA A 29 -8.69 -12.09 9.59
CA ALA A 29 -8.15 -11.24 10.66
C ALA A 29 -8.57 -9.77 10.52
N ALA A 30 -8.83 -9.29 9.30
CA ALA A 30 -9.37 -7.94 9.08
C ALA A 30 -10.83 -7.83 9.53
N ALA A 31 -11.66 -8.84 9.24
CA ALA A 31 -13.06 -8.86 9.63
C ALA A 31 -13.25 -8.89 11.16
N GLU A 32 -12.32 -9.50 11.90
CA GLU A 32 -12.32 -9.54 13.37
C GLU A 32 -12.06 -8.17 14.03
N ARG A 33 -11.45 -7.21 13.33
CA ARG A 33 -11.10 -5.88 13.89
C ARG A 33 -12.29 -4.93 14.02
N GLY A 34 -13.49 -5.39 13.67
CA GLY A 34 -14.77 -4.76 13.98
C GLY A 34 -15.35 -3.90 12.86
N ASN A 35 -16.68 -3.83 12.81
CA ASN A 35 -17.50 -3.03 11.90
C ASN A 35 -17.40 -3.31 10.38
N PHE A 36 -16.76 -4.41 9.97
CA PHE A 36 -16.72 -4.83 8.57
C PHE A 36 -18.14 -5.04 8.00
N GLY A 37 -18.47 -4.31 6.94
CA GLY A 37 -19.72 -4.44 6.19
C GLY A 37 -20.62 -3.21 6.26
N ASN A 38 -20.20 -2.16 6.96
CA ASN A 38 -20.96 -0.91 7.06
C ASN A 38 -20.60 0.08 5.94
N GLU A 39 -19.36 0.03 5.44
CA GLU A 39 -18.94 0.86 4.32
C GLU A 39 -19.10 0.16 2.96
N ARG A 40 -19.25 0.96 1.89
CA ARG A 40 -19.55 0.49 0.53
C ARG A 40 -18.59 -0.61 0.02
N TYR A 41 -17.33 -0.57 0.43
CA TYR A 41 -16.29 -1.48 -0.07
C TYR A 41 -15.93 -2.60 0.90
N GLU A 42 -16.59 -2.68 2.07
CA GLU A 42 -16.35 -3.73 3.06
C GLU A 42 -17.14 -5.00 2.73
N ASN A 43 -16.88 -5.57 1.56
CA ASN A 43 -17.38 -6.89 1.20
C ASN A 43 -16.23 -7.77 0.69
N SER A 44 -16.18 -9.03 1.12
CA SER A 44 -15.03 -9.92 0.90
C SER A 44 -14.71 -10.11 -0.58
N SER A 45 -15.73 -10.32 -1.42
CA SER A 45 -15.53 -10.53 -2.87
C SER A 45 -14.91 -9.32 -3.59
N PHE A 46 -15.16 -8.10 -3.09
CA PHE A 46 -14.56 -6.88 -3.60
C PHE A 46 -13.15 -6.70 -3.04
N GLN A 47 -12.95 -6.93 -1.74
CA GLN A 47 -11.64 -6.86 -1.09
C GLN A 47 -10.64 -7.85 -1.71
N GLU A 48 -11.07 -9.04 -2.11
CA GLU A 48 -10.25 -9.98 -2.89
C GLU A 48 -9.78 -9.38 -4.22
N LYS A 49 -10.68 -8.75 -4.98
CA LYS A 49 -10.35 -8.09 -6.26
C LYS A 49 -9.42 -6.88 -6.07
N VAL A 50 -9.62 -6.14 -4.98
CA VAL A 50 -8.75 -5.02 -4.58
C VAL A 50 -7.35 -5.55 -4.26
N LEU A 51 -7.24 -6.63 -3.47
CA LEU A 51 -5.96 -7.26 -3.15
C LEU A 51 -5.22 -7.73 -4.41
N GLN A 52 -5.94 -8.36 -5.36
CA GLN A 52 -5.34 -8.73 -6.65
C GLN A 52 -4.84 -7.51 -7.43
N SER A 53 -5.57 -6.40 -7.39
CA SER A 53 -5.16 -5.15 -8.05
C SER A 53 -3.90 -4.57 -7.40
N PHE A 54 -3.80 -4.59 -6.07
CA PHE A 54 -2.57 -4.22 -5.36
C PHE A 54 -1.37 -5.09 -5.76
N TYR A 55 -1.54 -6.41 -5.88
CA TYR A 55 -0.48 -7.28 -6.36
C TYR A 55 -0.04 -6.96 -7.79
N HIS A 56 -0.93 -6.44 -8.64
CA HIS A 56 -0.52 -5.95 -9.96
C HIS A 56 0.27 -4.64 -9.85
N LEU A 57 -0.12 -3.71 -8.98
CA LEU A 57 0.61 -2.45 -8.75
C LEU A 57 2.01 -2.70 -8.17
N MET A 58 2.17 -3.68 -7.27
CA MET A 58 3.45 -4.06 -6.67
C MET A 58 4.45 -4.69 -7.66
N LYS A 59 4.00 -5.09 -8.86
CA LYS A 59 4.92 -5.55 -9.91
C LYS A 59 5.78 -4.41 -10.46
N ASP A 60 5.34 -3.17 -10.30
CA ASP A 60 6.08 -1.99 -10.73
C ASP A 60 7.35 -1.80 -9.90
N LYS A 61 8.50 -2.12 -10.49
CA LYS A 61 9.83 -2.02 -9.85
C LYS A 61 10.32 -0.59 -9.70
N THR A 62 9.64 0.39 -10.29
CA THR A 62 9.99 1.80 -10.10
C THR A 62 9.53 2.32 -8.74
N LEU A 63 8.60 1.62 -8.08
CA LEU A 63 8.05 2.00 -6.78
C LEU A 63 8.67 1.16 -5.65
N ASN A 64 9.00 1.83 -4.54
CA ASN A 64 9.58 1.21 -3.36
C ASN A 64 8.50 0.64 -2.44
N TRP A 65 7.93 -0.51 -2.83
CA TRP A 65 6.97 -1.24 -2.01
C TRP A 65 7.67 -2.04 -0.91
N LYS A 66 7.16 -1.94 0.32
CA LYS A 66 7.53 -2.80 1.45
C LYS A 66 6.27 -3.42 2.03
N THR A 67 6.18 -4.74 1.98
CA THR A 67 5.08 -5.48 2.60
C THR A 67 5.40 -5.70 4.08
N MET A 68 4.46 -5.36 4.95
CA MET A 68 4.57 -5.48 6.40
C MET A 68 3.44 -6.36 6.92
N ASP A 69 3.80 -7.29 7.81
CA ASP A 69 2.83 -8.19 8.44
C ASP A 69 2.00 -7.44 9.47
N ALA A 70 0.76 -7.12 9.12
CA ALA A 70 -0.15 -6.37 9.95
C ALA A 70 -0.87 -7.24 10.99
N SER A 71 -0.59 -8.55 11.08
CA SER A 71 -1.13 -9.44 12.11
C SER A 71 -0.44 -9.30 13.47
N LYS A 72 0.75 -8.66 13.49
CA LYS A 72 1.50 -8.34 14.71
C LYS A 72 0.73 -7.42 15.65
N SER A 73 1.23 -7.29 16.88
CA SER A 73 0.74 -6.27 17.81
C SER A 73 0.97 -4.86 17.23
N VAL A 74 0.13 -3.90 17.63
CA VAL A 74 0.25 -2.49 17.20
C VAL A 74 1.64 -1.95 17.49
N GLU A 75 2.19 -2.25 18.66
CA GLU A 75 3.51 -1.78 19.09
C GLU A 75 4.65 -2.36 18.25
N ASP A 76 4.58 -3.67 17.95
CA ASP A 76 5.62 -4.33 17.15
C ASP A 76 5.61 -3.81 15.70
N LEU A 77 4.42 -3.72 15.11
CA LEU A 77 4.25 -3.18 13.76
C LEU A 77 4.65 -1.70 13.68
N HIS A 78 4.32 -0.91 14.69
CA HIS A 78 4.71 0.49 14.77
C HIS A 78 6.24 0.65 14.77
N ARG A 79 6.95 -0.14 15.59
CA ARG A 79 8.42 -0.08 15.63
C ARG A 79 9.05 -0.44 14.28
N GLU A 80 8.50 -1.44 13.60
CA GLU A 80 8.94 -1.83 12.26
C GLU A 80 8.71 -0.72 11.22
N ILE A 81 7.48 -0.17 11.17
CA ILE A 81 7.13 0.96 10.29
C ILE A 81 8.08 2.13 10.54
N LYS A 82 8.32 2.47 11.81
CA LYS A 82 9.18 3.58 12.19
C LYS A 82 10.61 3.39 11.70
N SER A 83 11.20 2.21 11.93
CA SER A 83 12.57 1.91 11.48
C SER A 83 12.72 2.09 9.97
N VAL A 84 11.82 1.49 9.18
CA VAL A 84 11.88 1.57 7.72
C VAL A 84 11.65 2.98 7.21
N ALA A 85 10.76 3.74 7.85
CA ALA A 85 10.52 5.14 7.50
C ALA A 85 11.75 6.01 7.78
N GLU A 86 12.35 5.91 8.97
CA GLU A 86 13.55 6.67 9.35
C GLU A 86 14.74 6.35 8.44
N GLU A 87 14.96 5.07 8.12
CA GLU A 87 15.98 4.63 7.16
C GLU A 87 15.73 5.23 5.77
N THR A 88 14.48 5.19 5.29
CA THR A 88 14.16 5.74 3.97
C THR A 88 14.37 7.26 3.93
N MET A 89 13.96 7.98 4.99
CA MET A 89 14.17 9.43 5.09
C MET A 89 15.65 9.79 4.99
N GLN A 90 16.53 9.04 5.65
CA GLN A 90 17.98 9.24 5.56
C GLN A 90 18.51 8.95 4.15
N GLU A 91 17.99 7.92 3.48
CA GLU A 91 18.42 7.55 2.13
C GLU A 91 18.02 8.59 1.07
N VAL A 92 16.84 9.19 1.21
CA VAL A 92 16.27 10.11 0.20
C VAL A 92 16.47 11.59 0.49
N GLN A 93 17.04 11.95 1.65
CA GLN A 93 17.16 13.35 2.12
C GLN A 93 17.68 14.37 1.08
N ASN A 94 18.55 13.93 0.15
CA ASN A 94 19.18 14.79 -0.86
C ASN A 94 18.80 14.38 -2.30
N LYS A 95 17.81 13.50 -2.46
CA LYS A 95 17.32 13.07 -3.78
C LYS A 95 16.16 13.98 -4.22
N PRO A 96 16.06 14.32 -5.51
CA PRO A 96 14.91 15.07 -6.00
C PRO A 96 13.64 14.21 -5.93
N LEU A 97 12.51 14.86 -5.68
CA LEU A 97 11.19 14.22 -5.71
C LEU A 97 10.89 13.72 -7.13
N GLY A 98 10.51 12.45 -7.26
CA GLY A 98 10.15 11.86 -8.54
C GLY A 98 8.70 12.15 -8.97
N GLU A 99 8.36 11.75 -10.18
CA GLU A 99 7.00 11.78 -10.73
C GLU A 99 6.43 10.34 -10.79
N LEU A 100 5.18 10.16 -10.34
CA LEU A 100 4.51 8.88 -10.28
C LEU A 100 4.11 8.40 -11.68
N TRP A 101 4.49 7.17 -12.05
CA TRP A 101 4.13 6.50 -13.30
C TRP A 101 4.43 7.27 -14.60
N LYS A 102 5.52 8.03 -14.59
CA LYS A 102 6.01 8.80 -15.73
C LYS A 102 7.41 8.36 -16.14
#